data_AF-A0A950VWL3-F1
#
_entry.id   AF-A0A950VWL3-F1
#
_cell.length_a   1.000
_cell.length_b   1.000
_cell.length_c   1.000
_cell.angle_alpha   90.00
_cell.angle_beta   90.00
_cell.angle_gamma   90.00
#
_symmetry.space_group_name_H-M   'P 1'
#
loop_
_entity.id
_entity.type
_entity.pdbx_description
1 polymer ?
#
loop_
_entity_poly.entity_id
_entity_poly.type
_entity_poly.pdbx_seq_one_letter_code
_entity_poly.pdbx_strand_id
1 'polypeptide(L)'
;MNATRSEVPPETRGAVITTDLRRALEPTLITELLGHFGLSELDIATATATNPRSVRRWKLGTEPTRTTAERLDDLRNVIVLMRESEGMSDRAIVLWLRQRNRELEDHRPLEVLAHGLYSHVRNAALGFLDRDHPPTPPLPDTVRRALDGHGVDTEPQTPSSDNRASRRSRARPLRAA
;
A
#
# COMPACT_ATOMS: atom_id res chain seq x y z
N MET A 1 7.70 17.32 -42.90
CA MET A 1 6.44 17.60 -42.15
C MET A 1 6.26 16.45 -41.17
N ASN A 2 6.78 16.59 -39.95
CA ASN A 2 6.71 15.51 -38.97
C ASN A 2 5.48 15.71 -38.08
N ALA A 3 4.72 14.62 -37.98
CA ALA A 3 3.46 14.51 -37.27
C ALA A 3 3.58 14.96 -35.80
N THR A 4 2.56 15.68 -35.39
CA THR A 4 2.18 16.04 -34.02
C THR A 4 2.29 14.83 -33.09
N ARG A 5 3.36 14.78 -32.29
CA ARG A 5 3.40 13.99 -31.05
C ARG A 5 2.39 14.64 -30.11
N SER A 6 1.18 14.09 -30.08
CA SER A 6 0.14 14.47 -29.13
C SER A 6 0.61 14.10 -27.72
N GLU A 7 1.30 15.01 -27.06
CA GLU A 7 1.55 14.92 -25.62
C GLU A 7 0.21 15.11 -24.93
N VAL A 8 -0.38 13.99 -24.52
CA VAL A 8 -1.57 13.97 -23.68
C VAL A 8 -1.27 14.82 -22.45
N PRO A 9 -2.05 15.88 -22.16
CA PRO A 9 -1.83 16.74 -21.00
C PRO A 9 -1.72 15.91 -19.71
N PRO A 10 -0.86 16.30 -18.75
CA PRO A 10 -0.66 15.54 -17.53
C PRO A 10 -1.97 15.35 -16.73
N GLU A 11 -2.92 16.29 -16.81
CA GLU A 11 -4.26 16.12 -16.22
C GLU A 11 -5.03 14.92 -16.80
N THR A 12 -4.89 14.65 -18.11
CA THR A 12 -5.59 13.57 -18.80
C THR A 12 -5.03 12.20 -18.40
N ARG A 13 -3.73 12.11 -18.08
CA ARG A 13 -3.10 10.84 -17.69
C ARG A 13 -3.66 10.29 -16.38
N GLY A 14 -3.89 11.15 -15.38
CA GLY A 14 -4.48 10.72 -14.11
C GLY A 14 -5.94 10.27 -14.25
N ALA A 15 -6.71 10.92 -15.12
CA ALA A 15 -8.10 10.52 -15.41
C ALA A 15 -8.19 9.13 -16.07
N VAL A 16 -7.26 8.83 -16.99
CA VAL A 16 -7.15 7.50 -17.62
C VAL A 16 -6.78 6.44 -16.58
N ILE A 17 -5.73 6.68 -15.77
CA ILE A 17 -5.31 5.75 -14.71
C ILE A 17 -6.45 5.46 -13.72
N THR A 18 -7.26 6.48 -13.37
CA THR A 18 -8.41 6.30 -12.46
C THR A 18 -9.50 5.44 -13.08
N THR A 19 -9.78 5.64 -14.36
CA THR A 19 -10.74 4.81 -15.10
C THR A 19 -10.29 3.36 -15.18
N ASP A 20 -8.99 3.14 -15.40
CA ASP A 20 -8.39 1.81 -15.42
C ASP A 20 -8.40 1.16 -14.03
N LEU A 21 -8.06 1.92 -12.99
CA LEU A 21 -8.15 1.47 -11.59
C LEU A 21 -9.57 1.02 -11.25
N ARG A 22 -10.59 1.79 -11.62
CA ARG A 22 -12.00 1.43 -11.38
C ARG A 22 -12.40 0.11 -12.04
N ARG A 23 -11.79 -0.25 -13.17
CA ARG A 23 -12.11 -1.46 -13.93
C ARG A 23 -11.24 -2.66 -13.54
N ALA A 24 -10.10 -2.42 -12.93
CA ALA A 24 -9.15 -3.47 -12.59
C ALA A 24 -9.69 -4.36 -11.46
N LEU A 25 -9.94 -5.63 -11.76
CA LEU A 25 -10.37 -6.64 -10.78
C LEU A 25 -9.21 -7.54 -10.32
N GLU A 26 -8.17 -7.67 -11.15
CA GLU A 26 -7.05 -8.56 -10.89
C GLU A 26 -6.02 -7.90 -9.95
N PRO A 27 -5.56 -8.58 -8.87
CA PRO A 27 -4.62 -8.00 -7.92
C PRO A 27 -3.30 -7.51 -8.55
N THR A 28 -2.80 -8.21 -9.57
CA THR A 28 -1.60 -7.80 -10.32
C THR A 28 -1.82 -6.46 -10.99
N LEU A 29 -2.93 -6.32 -11.73
CA LEU A 29 -3.26 -5.09 -12.45
C LEU A 29 -3.52 -3.93 -11.48
N ILE A 30 -4.24 -4.18 -10.39
CA ILE A 30 -4.45 -3.16 -9.34
C ILE A 30 -3.09 -2.69 -8.79
N THR A 31 -2.20 -3.61 -8.45
CA THR A 31 -0.87 -3.29 -7.90
C THR A 31 -0.03 -2.45 -8.87
N GLU A 32 -0.06 -2.78 -10.17
CA GLU A 32 0.65 -2.02 -11.21
C GLU A 32 0.09 -0.60 -11.35
N LEU A 33 -1.23 -0.46 -11.45
CA LEU A 33 -1.89 0.83 -11.61
C LEU A 33 -1.71 1.73 -10.37
N LEU A 34 -1.74 1.17 -9.16
CA LEU A 34 -1.41 1.91 -7.94
C LEU A 34 0.05 2.42 -7.94
N GLY A 35 0.97 1.65 -8.52
CA GLY A 35 2.34 2.09 -8.76
C GLY A 35 2.40 3.28 -9.72
N HIS A 36 1.66 3.24 -10.82
CA HIS A 36 1.56 4.35 -11.77
C HIS A 36 0.87 5.59 -11.19
N PHE A 37 -0.06 5.39 -10.24
CA PHE A 37 -0.70 6.46 -9.48
C PHE A 37 0.26 7.19 -8.52
N GLY A 38 1.39 6.55 -8.16
CA GLY A 38 2.43 7.15 -7.31
C GLY A 38 2.59 6.51 -5.93
N LEU A 39 1.92 5.37 -5.68
CA LEU A 39 2.19 4.57 -4.49
C LEU A 39 3.44 3.71 -4.66
N SER A 40 4.25 3.67 -3.62
CA SER A 40 5.40 2.78 -3.52
C SER A 40 4.97 1.38 -3.08
N GLU A 41 5.88 0.41 -3.24
CA GLU A 41 5.67 -0.94 -2.73
C GLU A 41 5.50 -0.98 -1.21
N LEU A 42 6.12 -0.03 -0.50
CA LEU A 42 5.96 0.10 0.95
C LEU A 42 4.56 0.60 1.32
N ASP A 43 4.01 1.54 0.55
CA ASP A 43 2.63 2.02 0.80
C ASP A 43 1.61 0.91 0.59
N ILE A 44 1.73 0.17 -0.51
CA ILE A 44 0.85 -0.96 -0.83
C ILE A 44 1.02 -2.05 0.23
N ALA A 45 2.26 -2.35 0.64
CA ALA A 45 2.51 -3.33 1.69
C ALA A 45 1.89 -2.93 3.03
N THR A 46 1.97 -1.64 3.38
CA THR A 46 1.37 -1.09 4.60
C THR A 46 -0.14 -1.25 4.56
N ALA A 47 -0.79 -0.75 3.51
CA ALA A 47 -2.26 -0.82 3.34
C ALA A 47 -2.83 -2.24 3.35
N THR A 48 -2.04 -3.23 2.92
CA THR A 48 -2.49 -4.62 2.79
C THR A 48 -1.97 -5.52 3.93
N ALA A 49 -1.30 -4.95 4.93
CA ALA A 49 -0.66 -5.64 6.04
C ALA A 49 0.28 -6.78 5.60
N THR A 50 1.15 -6.49 4.64
CA THR A 50 2.16 -7.42 4.13
C THR A 50 3.55 -6.79 4.13
N ASN A 51 4.50 -7.43 3.46
CA ASN A 51 5.83 -6.87 3.21
C ASN A 51 6.02 -6.48 1.72
N PRO A 52 6.94 -5.54 1.41
CA PRO A 52 7.20 -5.11 0.03
C PRO A 52 7.63 -6.24 -0.92
N ARG A 53 8.25 -7.31 -0.40
CA ARG A 53 8.65 -8.47 -1.21
C ARG A 53 7.43 -9.24 -1.72
N SER A 54 6.37 -9.37 -0.93
CA SER A 54 5.09 -9.94 -1.37
C SER A 54 4.49 -9.12 -2.51
N VAL A 55 4.46 -7.79 -2.38
CA VAL A 55 3.97 -6.87 -3.43
C VAL A 55 4.75 -7.05 -4.73
N ARG A 56 6.08 -7.16 -4.67
CA ARG A 56 6.91 -7.49 -5.85
C ARG A 56 6.53 -8.80 -6.49
N ARG A 57 6.23 -9.83 -5.70
CA ARG A 57 5.81 -11.14 -6.23
C ARG A 57 4.44 -11.08 -6.91
N TRP A 58 3.53 -10.23 -6.44
CA TRP A 58 2.24 -10.06 -7.10
C TRP A 58 2.36 -9.43 -8.47
N LYS A 59 3.24 -8.44 -8.63
CA LYS A 59 3.61 -7.90 -9.95
C LYS A 59 4.19 -8.96 -10.91
N LEU A 60 4.67 -10.08 -10.38
CA LEU A 60 5.17 -11.23 -11.15
C LEU A 60 4.13 -12.34 -11.31
N GLY A 61 2.87 -12.10 -10.95
CA GLY A 61 1.76 -13.05 -11.11
C GLY A 61 1.57 -14.02 -9.94
N THR A 62 2.22 -13.83 -8.79
CA THR A 62 1.84 -14.56 -7.57
C THR A 62 0.53 -13.99 -7.02
N GLU A 63 -0.40 -14.84 -6.63
CA GLU A 63 -1.67 -14.36 -6.10
C GLU A 63 -1.57 -14.00 -4.60
N PRO A 64 -2.12 -12.84 -4.15
CA PRO A 64 -2.23 -12.52 -2.74
C PRO A 64 -3.20 -13.46 -2.02
N THR A 65 -3.15 -13.46 -0.68
CA THR A 65 -4.21 -14.09 0.10
C THR A 65 -5.53 -13.34 -0.08
N ARG A 66 -6.67 -14.01 0.15
CA ARG A 66 -7.99 -13.38 0.04
C ARG A 66 -8.11 -12.07 0.84
N THR A 67 -7.75 -12.08 2.11
CA THR A 67 -7.81 -10.88 2.98
C THR A 67 -6.90 -9.75 2.47
N THR A 68 -5.75 -10.11 1.90
CA THR A 68 -4.84 -9.14 1.29
C THR A 68 -5.41 -8.55 0.00
N ALA A 69 -6.07 -9.37 -0.82
CA ALA A 69 -6.75 -8.93 -2.03
C ALA A 69 -7.92 -7.99 -1.70
N GLU A 70 -8.71 -8.31 -0.66
CA GLU A 70 -9.79 -7.45 -0.15
C GLU A 70 -9.25 -6.07 0.26
N ARG A 71 -8.13 -6.00 1.01
CA ARG A 71 -7.50 -4.72 1.38
C ARG A 71 -6.91 -3.95 0.19
N LEU A 72 -6.43 -4.66 -0.82
CA LEU A 72 -5.94 -4.05 -2.05
C LEU A 72 -7.10 -3.40 -2.83
N ASP A 73 -8.25 -4.06 -2.86
CA ASP A 73 -9.51 -3.54 -3.40
C ASP A 73 -9.99 -2.30 -2.62
N ASP A 74 -9.94 -2.35 -1.29
CA ASP A 74 -10.29 -1.23 -0.42
C ASP A 74 -9.43 0.01 -0.72
N LEU A 75 -8.11 -0.16 -0.83
CA LEU A 75 -7.17 0.92 -1.19
C LEU A 75 -7.51 1.51 -2.57
N ARG A 76 -7.76 0.64 -3.56
CA ARG A 76 -8.18 1.06 -4.91
C ARG A 76 -9.46 1.89 -4.84
N ASN A 77 -10.45 1.47 -4.08
CA ASN A 77 -11.75 2.14 -3.97
C ASN A 77 -11.63 3.51 -3.29
N VAL A 78 -10.79 3.66 -2.26
CA VAL A 78 -10.52 4.98 -1.64
C VAL A 78 -9.89 5.95 -2.65
N ILE A 79 -8.91 5.48 -3.42
CA ILE A 79 -8.22 6.32 -4.41
C ILE A 79 -9.18 6.77 -5.52
N VAL A 80 -9.97 5.84 -6.06
CA VAL A 80 -10.98 6.16 -7.08
C VAL A 80 -11.97 7.20 -6.54
N LEU A 81 -12.50 6.99 -5.33
CA LEU A 81 -13.42 7.93 -4.68
C LEU A 81 -12.83 9.34 -4.60
N MET A 82 -11.61 9.48 -4.06
CA MET A 82 -11.00 10.79 -3.89
C MET A 82 -10.66 11.45 -5.22
N ARG A 83 -10.25 10.66 -6.22
CA ARG A 83 -9.86 11.21 -7.53
C ARG A 83 -11.05 11.62 -8.39
N GLU A 84 -12.24 11.07 -8.14
CA GLU A 84 -13.50 11.52 -8.76
C GLU A 84 -13.98 12.88 -8.21
N SER A 85 -13.40 13.36 -7.11
CA SER A 85 -13.75 14.66 -6.53
C SER A 85 -12.97 15.81 -7.18
N GLU A 86 -13.62 16.95 -7.32
CA GLU A 86 -13.03 18.14 -7.96
C GLU A 86 -11.80 18.65 -7.18
N GLY A 87 -10.77 19.08 -7.92
CA GLY A 87 -9.55 19.67 -7.33
C GLY A 87 -8.54 18.66 -6.75
N MET A 88 -8.83 17.36 -6.78
CA MET A 88 -7.92 16.34 -6.27
C MET A 88 -6.89 15.90 -7.31
N SER A 89 -5.61 16.07 -6.98
CA SER A 89 -4.49 15.53 -7.75
C SER A 89 -4.01 14.20 -7.18
N ASP A 90 -3.39 13.34 -8.01
CA ASP A 90 -2.79 12.06 -7.56
C ASP A 90 -1.82 12.29 -6.40
N ARG A 91 -1.01 13.34 -6.51
CA ARG A 91 -0.06 13.71 -5.46
C ARG A 91 -0.76 14.08 -4.15
N ALA A 92 -1.86 14.84 -4.21
CA ALA A 92 -2.61 15.21 -3.01
C ALA A 92 -3.21 13.97 -2.33
N ILE A 93 -3.76 13.04 -3.10
CA ILE A 93 -4.32 11.78 -2.61
C ILE A 93 -3.23 10.92 -1.94
N VAL A 94 -2.08 10.75 -2.61
CA VAL A 94 -0.94 10.01 -2.05
C VAL A 94 -0.43 10.64 -0.76
N LEU A 95 -0.36 11.98 -0.69
CA LEU A 95 0.03 12.67 0.54
C LEU A 95 -0.99 12.46 1.66
N TRP A 96 -2.29 12.57 1.36
CA TRP A 96 -3.36 12.34 2.32
C TRP A 96 -3.31 10.93 2.90
N LEU A 97 -3.09 9.90 2.06
CA LEU A 97 -2.98 8.50 2.49
C LEU A 97 -1.81 8.26 3.46
N ARG A 98 -0.72 9.02 3.31
CA ARG A 98 0.50 8.90 4.13
C ARG A 98 0.50 9.77 5.38
N GLN A 99 -0.36 10.79 5.44
CA GLN A 99 -0.40 11.74 6.55
C GLN A 99 -1.29 11.24 7.69
N ARG A 100 -1.01 11.71 8.90
CA ARG A 100 -1.88 11.52 10.06
C ARG A 100 -3.20 12.23 9.81
N ASN A 101 -4.31 11.55 10.07
CA ASN A 101 -5.64 12.08 9.80
C ASN A 101 -6.42 12.23 11.12
N ARG A 102 -6.91 13.43 11.41
CA ARG A 102 -7.69 13.73 12.62
C ARG A 102 -9.01 12.96 12.70
N GLU A 103 -9.65 12.67 11.56
CA GLU A 103 -10.86 11.82 11.49
C GLU A 103 -10.56 10.36 11.83
N LEU A 104 -9.28 9.97 11.79
CA LEU A 104 -8.79 8.63 12.11
C LEU A 104 -7.93 8.65 13.38
N GLU A 105 -8.23 9.54 14.32
CA GLU A 105 -7.54 9.64 15.61
C GLU A 105 -6.01 9.79 15.47
N ASP A 106 -5.58 10.58 14.48
CA ASP A 106 -4.18 10.85 14.12
C ASP A 106 -3.41 9.64 13.56
N HIS A 107 -4.09 8.56 13.20
CA HIS A 107 -3.48 7.45 12.45
C HIS A 107 -3.46 7.72 10.94
N ARG A 108 -2.57 7.03 10.22
CA ARG A 108 -2.49 7.15 8.76
C ARG A 108 -3.55 6.28 8.09
N PRO A 109 -4.23 6.76 7.04
CA PRO A 109 -5.20 5.96 6.28
C PRO A 109 -4.66 4.60 5.82
N LEU A 110 -3.39 4.52 5.37
CA LEU A 110 -2.78 3.25 4.96
C LEU A 110 -2.71 2.24 6.12
N GLU A 111 -2.43 2.68 7.35
CA GLU A 111 -2.37 1.79 8.51
C GLU A 111 -3.77 1.31 8.90
N VAL A 112 -4.77 2.18 8.84
CA VAL A 112 -6.16 1.83 9.15
C VAL A 112 -6.73 0.81 8.14
N LEU A 113 -6.39 0.95 6.85
CA LEU A 113 -6.71 -0.06 5.83
C LEU A 113 -6.07 -1.42 6.11
N ALA A 114 -4.87 -1.44 6.70
CA ALA A 114 -4.19 -2.68 7.10
C ALA A 114 -5.00 -3.49 8.11
N HIS A 115 -5.91 -2.85 8.85
CA HIS A 115 -6.82 -3.49 9.80
C HIS A 115 -8.20 -3.81 9.20
N GLY A 116 -8.42 -3.61 7.89
CA GLY A 116 -9.69 -3.89 7.21
C GLY A 116 -10.78 -2.88 7.53
N LEU A 117 -10.44 -1.70 8.05
CA LEU A 117 -11.39 -0.64 8.41
C LEU A 117 -11.66 0.30 7.22
N TYR A 118 -12.06 -0.27 6.08
CA TYR A 118 -12.36 0.47 4.86
C TYR A 118 -13.41 1.57 5.09
N SER A 119 -14.50 1.28 5.79
CA SER A 119 -15.57 2.24 6.04
C SER A 119 -15.09 3.48 6.78
N HIS A 120 -14.18 3.34 7.75
CA HIS A 120 -13.59 4.48 8.47
C HIS A 120 -12.76 5.34 7.54
N VAL A 121 -11.88 4.73 6.74
CA VAL A 121 -11.02 5.49 5.80
C VAL A 121 -11.87 6.16 4.71
N ARG A 122 -12.92 5.48 4.23
CA ARG A 122 -13.88 6.03 3.28
C ARG A 122 -14.61 7.25 3.86
N ASN A 123 -15.11 7.17 5.09
CA ASN A 123 -15.81 8.29 5.73
C ASN A 123 -14.85 9.45 6.01
N ALA A 124 -13.62 9.16 6.44
CA ALA A 124 -12.59 10.18 6.63
C ALA A 124 -12.22 10.87 5.30
N ALA A 125 -12.19 10.12 4.18
CA ALA A 125 -12.01 10.70 2.86
C ALA A 125 -13.19 11.60 2.49
N LEU A 126 -14.43 11.15 2.71
CA LEU A 126 -15.62 11.97 2.46
C LEU A 126 -15.64 13.24 3.33
N GLY A 127 -15.31 13.16 4.61
CA GLY A 127 -15.19 14.33 5.49
C GLY A 127 -14.06 15.30 5.11
N PHE A 128 -13.00 14.78 4.50
CA PHE A 128 -11.95 15.62 3.93
C PHE A 128 -12.42 16.38 2.69
N LEU A 129 -13.25 15.74 1.85
CA LEU A 129 -13.75 16.30 0.59
C LEU A 129 -14.96 17.21 0.78
N ASP A 130 -15.81 16.88 1.75
CA ASP A 130 -17.04 17.57 2.10
C ASP A 130 -17.09 17.79 3.61
N ARG A 131 -16.99 19.05 4.04
CA ARG A 131 -16.98 19.41 5.45
C ARG A 131 -18.30 19.13 6.17
N ASP A 132 -19.39 18.99 5.41
CA ASP A 132 -20.71 18.69 5.96
C ASP A 132 -20.96 17.17 6.08
N HIS A 133 -20.01 16.34 5.64
CA HIS A 133 -20.09 14.90 5.83
C HIS A 133 -20.12 14.55 7.34
N PRO A 134 -20.95 13.59 7.77
CA PRO A 134 -20.95 13.12 9.14
C PRO A 134 -19.55 12.71 9.60
N PRO A 135 -19.17 13.00 10.86
CA PRO A 135 -17.86 12.63 11.36
C PRO A 135 -17.67 11.11 11.31
N THR A 136 -16.43 10.71 11.07
CA THR A 136 -16.07 9.28 11.07
C THR A 136 -16.32 8.70 12.47
N PRO A 137 -16.98 7.54 12.60
CA PRO A 137 -17.13 6.90 13.90
C PRO A 137 -15.74 6.59 14.49
N PRO A 138 -15.58 6.56 15.82
CA PRO A 138 -14.30 6.25 16.44
C PRO A 138 -13.80 4.87 16.00
N LEU A 139 -12.47 4.72 15.98
CA LEU A 139 -11.85 3.45 15.66
C LEU A 139 -12.17 2.42 16.75
N PRO A 140 -12.35 1.14 16.40
CA PRO A 140 -12.50 0.08 17.39
C PRO A 140 -11.31 0.06 18.36
N ASP A 141 -11.57 -0.07 19.66
CA ASP A 141 -10.54 -0.10 20.72
C ASP A 141 -9.40 -1.07 20.45
N THR A 142 -9.71 -2.23 19.86
CA THR A 142 -8.72 -3.25 19.49
C THR A 142 -7.74 -2.75 18.45
N VAL A 143 -8.22 -2.01 17.45
CA VAL A 143 -7.41 -1.45 16.36
C VAL A 143 -6.65 -0.23 16.84
N ARG A 144 -7.30 0.66 17.59
CA ARG A 144 -6.66 1.83 18.21
C ARG A 144 -5.43 1.44 19.04
N ARG A 145 -5.58 0.47 19.94
CA ARG A 145 -4.45 -0.08 20.72
C ARG A 145 -3.35 -0.69 19.85
N ALA A 146 -3.73 -1.38 18.76
CA ALA A 146 -2.75 -1.98 17.85
C ALA A 146 -1.94 -0.90 17.11
N LEU A 147 -2.60 0.18 16.68
CA LEU A 147 -1.98 1.30 15.98
C LEU A 147 -1.11 2.16 16.93
N ASP A 148 -1.58 2.42 18.16
CA ASP A 148 -0.81 3.12 19.20
C ASP A 148 0.46 2.35 19.59
N GLY A 149 0.35 1.01 19.68
CA GLY A 149 1.46 0.12 20.02
C GLY A 149 2.55 0.01 18.95
N HIS A 150 2.31 0.46 17.72
CA HIS A 150 3.33 0.57 16.67
C HIS A 150 4.12 1.89 16.72
N GLY A 151 3.82 2.78 17.67
CA GLY A 151 4.49 4.07 17.85
C GLY A 151 5.81 4.05 18.63
N VAL A 152 6.27 2.89 19.12
CA VAL A 152 7.52 2.76 19.89
C VAL A 152 8.38 1.66 19.25
N ASP A 153 9.47 2.07 18.60
CA ASP A 153 10.61 1.27 18.13
C ASP A 153 10.34 0.13 17.14
N THR A 154 10.50 0.42 15.84
CA THR A 154 11.01 -0.59 14.90
C THR A 154 12.40 -0.16 14.46
N GLU A 155 13.40 -0.45 15.30
CA GLU A 155 14.75 -0.69 14.78
C GLU A 155 14.66 -1.82 13.73
N PRO A 156 15.31 -1.68 12.56
CA PRO A 156 15.41 -2.79 11.64
C PRO A 156 16.26 -3.88 12.30
N GLN A 157 15.63 -4.98 12.70
CA GLN A 157 16.35 -6.22 13.00
C GLN A 157 17.11 -6.65 11.74
N THR A 158 18.38 -6.29 11.68
CA THR A 158 19.37 -6.97 10.86
C THR A 158 19.41 -8.42 11.34
N PRO A 159 19.11 -9.42 10.49
CA PRO A 159 19.51 -10.78 10.82
C PRO A 159 21.03 -10.82 10.83
N SER A 160 21.58 -10.91 12.03
CA SER A 160 23.00 -11.17 12.30
C SER A 160 23.39 -12.46 11.58
N SER A 161 24.02 -12.31 10.43
CA SER A 161 24.62 -13.40 9.65
C SER A 161 26.05 -13.60 10.15
N ASP A 162 26.16 -13.99 11.42
CA ASP A 162 27.42 -14.43 12.02
C ASP A 162 27.40 -15.95 12.11
N ASN A 163 27.57 -16.61 10.97
CA ASN A 163 28.05 -17.99 10.98
C ASN A 163 28.83 -18.33 9.71
N ARG A 164 30.02 -17.72 9.59
CA ARG A 164 31.04 -18.15 8.62
C ARG A 164 32.45 -18.02 9.19
N ALA A 165 32.81 -18.85 10.17
CA ALA A 165 34.20 -19.28 10.37
C ALA A 165 34.34 -20.39 11.42
N SER A 166 34.17 -21.65 11.02
CA SER A 166 35.07 -22.69 11.54
C SER A 166 35.31 -23.82 10.55
N ARG A 167 36.45 -23.68 9.87
CA ARG A 167 37.46 -24.71 9.65
C ARG A 167 37.06 -25.93 8.82
N ARG A 168 37.41 -25.83 7.53
CA ARG A 168 38.08 -26.92 6.79
C ARG A 168 39.21 -27.49 7.66
N SER A 169 39.35 -28.82 7.73
CA SER A 169 40.42 -29.53 7.00
C SER A 169 40.68 -30.95 7.52
N ARG A 170 41.03 -31.82 6.55
CA ARG A 170 41.71 -33.13 6.62
C ARG A 170 40.87 -34.34 7.00
N ALA A 171 41.04 -35.53 6.43
CA ALA A 171 41.66 -36.03 5.20
C ALA A 171 41.34 -37.54 5.21
N ARG A 172 40.90 -38.11 4.09
CA ARG A 172 40.95 -39.57 3.83
C ARG A 172 42.27 -39.83 3.10
N PRO A 173 43.02 -40.93 3.36
CA PRO A 173 42.74 -42.16 2.61
C PRO A 173 43.08 -43.51 3.29
N LEU A 174 42.45 -44.57 2.75
CA LEU A 174 42.88 -45.96 2.50
C LEU A 174 43.90 -46.65 3.43
N ARG A 175 43.52 -47.82 3.97
CA ARG A 175 44.19 -49.11 3.67
C ARG A 175 43.36 -50.33 4.06
N ALA A 176 43.56 -51.39 3.28
CA ALA A 176 42.99 -52.72 3.39
C ALA A 176 43.75 -53.59 4.42
N ALA A 177 43.05 -54.56 5.00
CA ALA A 177 43.45 -55.95 5.21
C ALA A 177 42.18 -56.76 5.55
#